data_AF-A0A6I2MEQ1-F1
#
_entry.id   AF-A0A6I2MEQ1-F1
#
_cell.length_a   1.000
_cell.length_b   1.000
_cell.length_c   1.000
_cell.angle_alpha   90.00
_cell.angle_beta   90.00
_cell.angle_gamma   90.00
#
_symmetry.space_group_name_H-M   'P 1'
#
loop_
_entity.id
_entity.type
_entity.pdbx_description
1 polymer ?
#
loop_
_entity_poly.entity_id
_entity_poly.type
_entity_poly.pdbx_seq_one_letter_code
_entity_poly.pdbx_strand_id
1 'polypeptide(L)'
;MLIYILIYVDVSNPENSVLFVQKGKTTTEFPVNKNIVTINGKEIELDSVTVQTNGNFYVSKEAVQLVKKINKKRTVRVVFSISLQM
;
A
#
# COMPACT_ATOMS: atom_id res chain seq x y z
N MET A 1 -16.39 -16.32 4.59
CA MET A 1 -15.25 -16.04 3.69
C MET A 1 -14.35 -15.01 4.36
N LEU A 2 -13.23 -15.48 4.92
CA LEU A 2 -12.19 -14.61 5.50
C LEU A 2 -11.54 -13.79 4.37
N ILE A 3 -11.41 -12.49 4.56
CA ILE A 3 -10.66 -11.62 3.65
C ILE A 3 -9.31 -11.39 4.30
N TYR A 4 -8.26 -11.97 3.72
CA TYR A 4 -6.89 -11.70 4.12
C TYR A 4 -6.40 -10.41 3.45
N ILE A 5 -5.58 -9.66 4.17
CA ILE A 5 -4.82 -8.53 3.64
C ILE A 5 -3.38 -9.02 3.55
N LEU A 6 -2.81 -8.95 2.36
CA LEU A 6 -1.43 -9.27 2.12
C LEU A 6 -0.68 -7.95 1.95
N ILE A 7 0.38 -7.76 2.74
CA ILE A 7 1.22 -6.57 2.73
C ILE A 7 2.65 -7.07 2.59
N TYR A 8 3.35 -6.60 1.56
CA TYR A 8 4.78 -6.81 1.42
C TYR A 8 5.44 -5.57 0.84
N VAL A 9 6.75 -5.51 0.98
CA VAL A 9 7.58 -4.46 0.41
C VAL A 9 8.42 -5.09 -0.67
N ASP A 10 8.28 -4.60 -1.90
CA ASP A 10 9.21 -4.91 -2.97
C ASP A 10 10.44 -4.00 -2.83
N VAL A 11 11.57 -4.60 -2.46
CA VAL A 11 12.87 -3.94 -2.31
C VAL A 11 13.86 -4.33 -3.41
N SER A 12 13.37 -4.93 -4.51
CA SER A 12 14.21 -5.36 -5.63
C SER A 12 15.05 -4.20 -6.21
N ASN A 13 14.53 -2.97 -6.10
CA ASN A 13 15.28 -1.74 -6.32
C ASN A 13 15.24 -0.88 -5.04
N PRO A 14 16.32 -0.81 -4.25
CA PRO A 14 16.34 -0.07 -2.99
C PRO A 14 15.98 1.41 -3.13
N GLU A 15 16.33 2.04 -4.25
CA GLU A 15 16.03 3.45 -4.54
C GLU A 15 14.57 3.67 -4.96
N ASN A 16 13.89 2.61 -5.40
CA ASN A 16 12.50 2.63 -5.87
C ASN A 16 11.68 1.53 -5.20
N SER A 17 11.76 1.47 -3.87
CA SER A 17 10.99 0.50 -3.09
C SER A 17 9.49 0.72 -3.30
N VAL A 18 8.71 -0.36 -3.33
CA VAL A 18 7.25 -0.31 -3.51
C VAL A 18 6.56 -1.01 -2.37
N LEU A 19 5.68 -0.30 -1.66
CA LEU A 19 4.78 -0.94 -0.70
C LEU A 19 3.60 -1.52 -1.47
N PHE A 20 3.46 -2.85 -1.44
CA PHE A 20 2.36 -3.56 -2.07
C PHE A 20 1.32 -4.00 -1.04
N VAL A 21 0.07 -3.71 -1.34
CA VAL A 21 -1.09 -4.07 -0.52
C VAL A 21 -2.13 -4.76 -1.39
N GLN A 22 -2.47 -5.99 -1.05
CA GLN A 22 -3.56 -6.72 -1.69
C GLN A 22 -4.64 -7.06 -0.68
N LYS A 23 -5.89 -6.74 -1.05
CA LYS A 23 -7.08 -7.11 -0.27
C LYS A 23 -8.09 -7.77 -1.20
N GLY A 24 -8.23 -9.08 -1.07
CA GLY A 24 -9.06 -9.87 -2.00
C GLY A 24 -8.53 -9.74 -3.43
N LYS A 25 -9.33 -9.17 -4.34
CA LYS A 25 -8.95 -8.93 -5.75
C LYS A 25 -8.35 -7.54 -6.00
N THR A 26 -8.38 -6.65 -5.01
CA THR A 26 -7.86 -5.29 -5.16
C THR A 26 -6.39 -5.28 -4.81
N THR A 27 -5.55 -4.83 -5.75
CA THR A 27 -4.13 -4.57 -5.52
C THR A 27 -3.90 -3.06 -5.45
N THR A 28 -2.93 -2.66 -4.63
CA THR A 28 -2.53 -1.27 -4.45
C THR A 28 -1.03 -1.21 -4.25
N GLU A 29 -0.37 -0.34 -5.00
CA GLU A 29 1.07 -0.12 -4.94
C GLU A 29 1.35 1.33 -4.58
N PHE A 30 2.23 1.53 -3.61
CA PHE A 30 2.72 2.84 -3.19
C PHE A 30 4.24 2.90 -3.44
N PRO A 31 4.66 3.38 -4.62
CA PRO A 31 6.07 3.61 -4.90
C PRO A 31 6.62 4.73 -4.02
N VAL A 32 7.78 4.50 -3.41
CA VAL A 32 8.50 5.49 -2.60
C VAL A 32 9.03 6.61 -3.49
N ASN A 33 9.08 7.82 -2.95
CA ASN A 33 9.53 9.06 -3.60
C ASN A 33 8.71 9.47 -4.83
N LYS A 34 7.51 8.90 -5.00
CA LYS A 34 6.57 9.28 -6.05
C LYS A 34 5.25 9.74 -5.46
N ASN A 35 4.60 10.67 -6.14
CA ASN A 35 3.28 11.20 -5.80
C ASN A 35 2.17 10.41 -6.51
N ILE A 36 2.32 9.09 -6.65
CA ILE A 36 1.35 8.25 -7.33
C ILE A 36 0.97 7.05 -6.46
N VAL A 37 -0.24 6.55 -6.68
CA VAL A 37 -0.68 5.23 -6.22
C VAL A 37 -1.22 4.45 -7.41
N THR A 38 -0.84 3.18 -7.51
CA THR A 38 -1.37 2.30 -8.57
C THR A 38 -2.41 1.39 -7.95
N ILE A 39 -3.65 1.44 -8.44
CA ILE A 39 -4.74 0.58 -7.95
C ILE A 39 -5.24 -0.28 -9.10
N ASN A 40 -5.12 -1.60 -8.97
CA ASN A 40 -5.43 -2.57 -10.04
C ASN A 40 -4.77 -2.20 -11.38
N GLY A 41 -3.51 -1.75 -11.36
CA GLY A 41 -2.76 -1.32 -12.55
C GLY A 41 -3.10 0.09 -13.06
N LYS A 42 -4.03 0.82 -12.43
CA LYS A 42 -4.33 2.22 -12.78
C LYS A 42 -3.59 3.18 -11.87
N GLU A 43 -2.74 4.03 -12.45
CA GLU A 43 -2.08 5.11 -11.74
C GLU A 43 -3.06 6.24 -11.41
N ILE A 44 -2.92 6.78 -10.20
CA ILE A 44 -3.64 7.93 -9.69
C ILE A 44 -2.61 8.85 -9.07
N GLU A 45 -2.54 10.08 -9.55
CA GLU A 45 -1.70 11.12 -8.97
C GLU A 45 -2.28 11.58 -7.61
N LEU A 46 -1.39 11.87 -6.67
CA LEU A 46 -1.65 12.30 -5.31
C LEU A 46 -1.02 13.66 -5.09
N ASP A 47 -1.55 14.41 -4.12
CA ASP A 47 -1.00 15.71 -3.73
C ASP A 47 0.34 15.59 -2.95
N SER A 48 0.75 14.38 -2.58
CA SER A 48 1.95 14.13 -1.77
C SER A 48 2.63 12.82 -2.10
N VAL A 49 3.92 12.76 -1.79
CA VAL A 49 4.77 11.59 -2.05
C VAL A 49 4.68 10.56 -0.91
N THR A 50 4.83 9.28 -1.26
CA THR A 50 5.09 8.23 -0.27
C THR A 50 6.56 8.26 0.12
N VAL A 51 6.87 8.23 1.43
CA VAL A 51 8.25 8.19 1.91
C VAL A 51 8.50 6.95 2.76
N GLN A 52 9.72 6.43 2.71
CA GLN A 52 10.18 5.35 3.56
C GLN A 52 11.36 5.84 4.41
N THR A 53 11.26 5.69 5.72
CA THR A 53 12.37 6.00 6.64
C THR A 53 12.39 5.01 7.80
N ASN A 54 13.58 4.53 8.16
CA ASN A 54 13.79 3.55 9.23
C ASN A 54 12.85 2.33 9.13
N GLY A 55 12.66 1.81 7.91
CA GLY A 55 11.78 0.67 7.64
C GLY A 55 10.28 0.98 7.69
N ASN A 56 9.87 2.20 8.00
CA ASN A 56 8.47 2.61 8.07
C ASN A 56 8.04 3.36 6.80
N PHE A 57 6.84 3.06 6.32
CA PHE A 57 6.20 3.74 5.19
C PHE A 57 5.22 4.78 5.68
N TYR A 58 5.33 5.99 5.12
CA TYR A 58 4.41 7.08 5.36
C TYR A 58 3.70 7.40 4.05
N VAL A 59 2.41 7.15 4.04
CA VAL A 59 1.51 7.35 2.90
C VAL A 59 0.57 8.50 3.18
N SER A 60 0.14 9.19 2.13
CA SER A 60 -0.78 10.32 2.26
C SER A 60 -2.16 9.87 2.77
N LYS A 61 -2.81 10.76 3.53
CA LYS A 61 -4.18 10.53 4.01
C LYS A 61 -5.14 10.33 2.85
N GLU A 62 -4.94 11.06 1.76
CA GLU A 62 -5.69 10.93 0.50
C GLU A 62 -5.61 9.50 -0.04
N ALA A 63 -4.40 8.94 -0.15
CA ALA A 63 -4.22 7.59 -0.67
C ALA A 63 -4.92 6.54 0.19
N VAL A 64 -4.86 6.69 1.52
CA VAL A 64 -5.63 5.84 2.46
C VAL A 64 -7.14 5.97 2.22
N GLN A 65 -7.64 7.17 1.97
CA GLN A 65 -9.06 7.40 1.68
C GLN A 65 -9.48 6.79 0.34
N LEU A 66 -8.66 6.88 -0.70
CA LEU A 66 -8.89 6.25 -2.00
C LEU A 66 -9.02 4.73 -1.86
N VAL A 67 -8.08 4.09 -1.15
CA VAL A 67 -8.13 2.64 -0.89
C VAL A 67 -9.37 2.27 -0.08
N LYS A 68 -9.74 3.05 0.94
CA LYS A 68 -10.96 2.81 1.74
C LYS A 68 -12.24 2.95 0.90
N LYS A 69 -12.30 3.94 0.01
CA LYS A 69 -13.45 4.18 -0.88
C LYS A 69 -13.66 3.02 -1.84
N ILE A 70 -12.57 2.48 -2.41
CA ILE A 70 -12.61 1.33 -3.32
C ILE A 70 -12.99 0.04 -2.57
N ASN A 71 -12.55 -0.09 -1.32
CA ASN A 71 -12.78 -1.28 -0.49
C ASN A 71 -14.12 -1.29 0.29
N LYS A 72 -15.07 -0.40 -0.03
CA LYS A 72 -16.29 -0.08 0.76
C LYS A 72 -17.26 -1.22 1.08
N LYS A 73 -16.96 -2.49 0.80
CA LYS A 73 -17.88 -3.61 1.07
C LYS A 73 -17.61 -4.48 2.30
N ARG A 74 -16.47 -4.45 3.01
CA ARG A 74 -16.34 -5.21 4.28
C ARG A 74 -15.38 -4.55 5.27
N THR A 75 -15.87 -4.39 6.51
CA THR A 75 -15.14 -3.96 7.71
C THR A 75 -13.77 -4.60 7.79
N VAL A 76 -12.73 -3.77 7.94
CA VAL A 76 -11.33 -4.19 7.94
C VAL A 76 -10.77 -4.02 9.34
N ARG A 77 -10.49 -5.12 10.03
CA ARG A 77 -9.51 -5.14 11.12
C ARG A 77 -8.16 -5.30 10.45
N VAL A 78 -7.34 -4.24 10.46
CA VAL A 78 -5.95 -4.32 9.99
C VAL A 78 -5.16 -4.92 11.14
N VAL A 79 -4.75 -6.19 11.00
CA VAL A 79 -3.77 -6.81 11.89
C VAL A 79 -2.43 -6.64 11.21
N PHE A 80 -1.55 -5.82 11.80
CA PHE A 80 -0.17 -5.69 11.33
C PHE A 80 0.60 -6.93 11.80
N SER A 81 0.88 -7.86 10.87
CA SER A 81 1.86 -8.91 11.08
C SER A 81 3.06 -8.61 10.20
N ILE A 82 4.11 -8.06 10.80
CA ILE A 82 5.39 -7.87 10.12
C ILE A 82 6.10 -9.23 10.20
N SER A 83 6.28 -9.90 9.06
CA SER A 83 7.11 -11.11 9.00
C SER A 83 8.57 -10.68 8.91
N LEU A 84 9.30 -10.81 10.02
CA LEU A 84 10.75 -10.69 10.05
C LEU A 84 11.33 -11.93 9.34
N GLN A 85 11.97 -11.77 8.19
CA GLN A 85 12.87 -12.81 7.68
C GLN A 85 14.30 -12.39 8.04
N MET A 86 14.92 -13.22 8.88
CA MET A 86 16.34 -13.19 9.25
C MET A 86 17.22 -13.61 8.09
#